data_AF-A0A0R0GHH4-F1
#
_entry.id   AF-A0A0R0GHH4-F1
#
_cell.length_a   1.000
_cell.length_b   1.000
_cell.length_c   1.000
_cell.angle_alpha   90.00
_cell.angle_beta   90.00
_cell.angle_gamma   90.00
#
_symmetry.space_group_name_H-M   'P 1'
#
loop_
_entity.id
_entity.type
_entity.pdbx_description
1 polymer ?
#
loop_
_entity_poly.entity_id
_entity_poly.type
_entity_poly.pdbx_seq_one_letter_code
_entity_poly.pdbx_strand_id
1 'polypeptide(L)'
;MLYIASIPGILVALGMQFAVDSPRWLCKAGRINDAKTVVRELWGASEVDSAIEEFQSVSKNDGSDLASRWSEILEEPHSRVAFIGGTLFVLQQFAGINGVLYFSSLTFQKVGVESSALASLFVGLTNFAGALCALYLIDREGRQKLLIGSYLGMVSVYKMFIVSCYIEKGEIEALDRNSVSIHNG
;
A
#
# COMPACT_ATOMS: atom_id res chain seq x y z
N MET A 1 11.17 17.24 -14.09
CA MET A 1 10.43 16.13 -13.45
C MET A 1 10.32 14.91 -14.36
N LEU A 2 9.80 15.03 -15.58
CA LEU A 2 9.68 13.89 -16.52
C LEU A 2 11.02 13.18 -16.80
N TYR A 3 12.09 13.91 -17.13
CA TYR A 3 13.39 13.30 -17.44
C TYR A 3 13.99 12.46 -16.31
N ILE A 4 13.88 12.93 -15.05
CA ILE A 4 14.39 12.19 -13.88
C ILE A 4 13.49 10.99 -13.59
N ALA A 5 12.17 11.13 -13.75
CA ALA A 5 11.21 10.04 -13.59
C ALA A 5 11.40 8.91 -14.62
N SER A 6 11.97 9.20 -15.79
CA SER A 6 12.28 8.19 -16.80
C SER A 6 13.44 7.26 -16.39
N ILE A 7 14.34 7.70 -15.50
CA ILE A 7 15.56 6.92 -15.16
C ILE A 7 15.19 5.56 -14.54
N PRO A 8 14.36 5.47 -13.48
CA PRO A 8 13.93 4.17 -12.94
C PRO A 8 13.16 3.34 -13.97
N GLY A 9 12.34 3.96 -14.82
CA GLY A 9 11.58 3.26 -15.86
C GLY A 9 12.49 2.59 -16.90
N ILE A 10 13.52 3.29 -17.36
CA ILE A 10 14.54 2.73 -18.28
C ILE A 10 15.31 1.61 -17.58
N LEU A 11 15.69 1.80 -16.32
CA LEU A 11 16.41 0.78 -15.54
C LEU A 11 15.59 -0.50 -15.38
N VAL A 12 14.29 -0.39 -15.08
CA VAL A 12 13.37 -1.53 -15.03
C VAL A 12 13.24 -2.18 -16.41
N ALA A 13 13.08 -1.39 -17.49
CA ALA A 13 12.96 -1.93 -18.85
C ALA A 13 14.20 -2.71 -19.30
N LEU A 14 15.40 -2.22 -18.96
CA LEU A 14 16.66 -2.94 -19.20
C LEU A 14 16.78 -4.18 -18.31
N GLY A 15 16.42 -4.07 -17.03
CA GLY A 15 16.45 -5.19 -16.09
C GLY A 15 15.52 -6.34 -16.50
N MET A 16 14.35 -6.02 -17.05
CA MET A 16 13.39 -7.02 -17.54
C MET A 16 13.95 -7.89 -18.68
N GLN A 17 14.95 -7.44 -19.45
CA GLN A 17 15.59 -8.28 -20.48
C GLN A 17 16.35 -9.48 -19.89
N PHE A 18 16.70 -9.41 -18.60
CA PHE A 18 17.39 -10.48 -17.88
C PHE A 18 16.47 -11.21 -16.89
N ALA A 19 15.22 -10.78 -16.76
CA ALA A 19 14.26 -11.43 -15.88
C ALA A 19 13.81 -12.76 -16.48
N VAL A 20 13.75 -13.80 -15.65
CA VAL A 20 13.17 -15.08 -16.04
C VAL A 20 11.65 -15.01 -16.03
N ASP A 21 11.02 -15.74 -16.95
CA ASP A 21 9.56 -15.86 -16.97
C ASP A 21 9.05 -16.54 -15.69
N SER A 22 7.84 -16.18 -15.25
CA SER A 22 7.23 -16.82 -14.09
C SER A 22 7.01 -18.33 -14.37
N PRO A 23 7.51 -19.25 -13.52
CA PRO A 23 7.36 -20.69 -13.74
C PRO A 23 5.89 -21.12 -13.71
N ARG A 24 5.06 -20.45 -12.91
CA ARG A 24 3.61 -20.68 -12.84
C ARG A 24 2.93 -20.28 -14.16
N TRP A 25 3.33 -19.16 -14.77
CA TRP A 25 2.83 -18.76 -16.08
C TRP A 25 3.28 -19.72 -17.18
N LEU A 26 4.55 -20.13 -17.19
CA LEU A 26 5.07 -21.14 -18.13
C LEU A 26 4.29 -22.46 -18.04
N CYS A 27 3.93 -22.90 -16.83
CA CYS A 27 3.07 -24.07 -16.64
C CYS A 27 1.68 -23.86 -17.25
N LYS A 28 1.04 -22.70 -17.01
CA LYS A 28 -0.27 -22.37 -17.59
C LYS A 28 -0.23 -22.29 -19.12
N ALA A 29 0.87 -21.85 -19.70
CA ALA A 29 1.10 -21.80 -21.15
C ALA A 29 1.48 -23.17 -21.77
N GLY A 30 1.55 -24.24 -20.97
CA GLY A 30 1.93 -25.58 -21.43
C GLY A 30 3.44 -25.80 -21.62
N ARG A 31 4.28 -24.80 -21.31
CA ARG A 31 5.75 -24.85 -21.43
C ARG A 31 6.41 -25.46 -20.19
N ILE A 32 6.07 -26.72 -19.87
CA ILE A 32 6.47 -27.37 -18.62
C ILE A 32 7.99 -27.54 -18.47
N ASN A 33 8.69 -27.86 -19.56
CA ASN A 33 10.15 -28.03 -19.53
C ASN A 33 10.87 -26.72 -19.19
N ASP A 34 10.41 -25.60 -19.73
CA ASP A 34 10.96 -24.28 -19.43
C ASP A 34 10.67 -23.91 -17.97
N ALA A 35 9.46 -24.20 -17.48
CA ALA A 35 9.12 -24.00 -16.06
C ALA A 35 10.04 -24.81 -15.14
N LYS A 36 10.33 -26.07 -15.48
CA LYS A 36 11.26 -26.93 -14.73
C LYS A 36 12.67 -26.34 -14.67
N THR A 37 13.16 -25.78 -15.77
CA THR A 37 14.46 -25.11 -15.83
C THR A 37 14.48 -23.90 -14.91
N VAL A 38 13.47 -23.03 -15.00
CA VAL A 38 13.37 -21.83 -14.16
C VAL A 38 13.29 -22.19 -12.66
N VAL A 39 12.46 -23.17 -12.28
CA VAL A 39 12.38 -23.62 -10.88
C VAL A 39 13.71 -24.18 -10.40
N ARG A 40 14.39 -24.99 -11.24
CA ARG A 40 15.70 -25.55 -10.87
C ARG A 40 16.73 -24.47 -10.60
N GLU A 41 16.75 -23.40 -11.40
CA GLU A 41 17.69 -22.29 -11.24
C GLU A 41 17.36 -21.40 -10.04
N LEU A 42 16.07 -21.15 -9.77
CA LEU A 42 15.64 -20.25 -8.68
C LEU A 42 15.60 -20.93 -7.31
N TRP A 43 15.10 -22.16 -7.23
CA TRP A 43 14.78 -22.85 -5.97
C TRP A 43 15.58 -24.14 -5.76
N GLY A 44 16.28 -24.63 -6.79
CA GLY A 44 17.09 -25.83 -6.73
C GLY A 44 16.42 -27.07 -7.31
N ALA A 45 17.23 -28.10 -7.61
CA ALA A 45 16.78 -29.29 -8.31
C ALA A 45 15.79 -30.16 -7.52
N SER A 46 15.82 -30.11 -6.17
CA SER A 46 14.93 -30.89 -5.31
C SER A 46 13.48 -30.41 -5.36
N GLU A 47 13.26 -29.11 -5.60
CA GLU A 47 11.93 -28.49 -5.58
C GLU A 47 11.17 -28.62 -6.89
N VAL A 48 11.84 -29.07 -7.96
CA VAL A 48 11.30 -29.05 -9.33
C VAL A 48 10.01 -29.85 -9.45
N ASP A 49 9.99 -31.11 -9.00
CA ASP A 49 8.81 -31.95 -9.20
C ASP A 49 7.64 -31.50 -8.31
N SER A 50 7.91 -31.13 -7.06
CA SER A 50 6.92 -30.60 -6.11
C SER A 50 6.26 -29.31 -6.63
N ALA A 51 7.06 -28.32 -7.06
CA ALA A 51 6.55 -27.05 -7.53
C ALA A 51 5.74 -27.18 -8.83
N ILE A 52 6.18 -28.03 -9.77
CA ILE A 52 5.46 -28.23 -11.03
C ILE A 52 4.13 -28.93 -10.79
N GLU A 53 4.10 -29.93 -9.90
CA GLU A 53 2.86 -30.59 -9.50
C GLU A 53 1.88 -29.58 -8.87
N GLU A 54 2.36 -28.73 -7.97
CA GLU A 54 1.56 -27.66 -7.37
C GLU A 54 0.96 -26.73 -8.43
N PHE A 55 1.79 -26.20 -9.35
CA PHE A 55 1.30 -25.29 -10.40
C PHE A 55 0.30 -25.92 -11.35
N GLN A 56 0.49 -27.19 -11.69
CA GLN A 56 -0.43 -27.93 -12.55
C GLN A 56 -1.74 -28.28 -11.83
N SER A 57 -1.69 -28.58 -10.53
CA SER A 57 -2.89 -28.85 -9.74
C SER A 57 -3.83 -27.65 -9.71
N VAL A 58 -3.27 -26.44 -9.56
CA VAL A 58 -4.05 -25.20 -9.57
C VAL A 58 -4.60 -24.89 -10.96
N SER A 59 -3.80 -25.08 -12.02
CA SER A 59 -4.28 -24.85 -13.39
C SER A 59 -5.38 -25.82 -13.83
N LYS A 60 -5.39 -27.06 -13.31
CA LYS A 60 -6.48 -28.02 -13.59
C LYS A 60 -7.80 -27.61 -12.92
N ASN A 61 -7.74 -27.00 -11.75
CA ASN A 61 -8.94 -26.52 -11.04
C ASN A 61 -9.52 -25.24 -11.64
N ASP A 62 -8.68 -24.34 -12.16
CA ASP A 62 -9.12 -23.04 -12.71
C ASP A 62 -9.57 -23.10 -14.19
N GLY A 63 -9.54 -24.28 -14.82
CA GLY A 63 -9.73 -24.43 -16.26
C GLY A 63 -8.52 -23.90 -17.04
N SER A 64 -8.11 -24.61 -18.08
CA SER A 64 -6.97 -24.24 -18.93
C SER A 64 -7.18 -22.96 -19.77
N ASP A 65 -8.22 -22.19 -19.50
CA ASP A 65 -8.52 -20.98 -20.25
C ASP A 65 -7.55 -19.86 -19.84
N LEU A 66 -6.62 -19.57 -20.76
CA LEU A 66 -5.87 -18.32 -20.76
C LEU A 66 -6.80 -17.10 -20.91
N ALA A 67 -8.06 -17.31 -21.30
CA ALA A 67 -9.08 -16.31 -21.54
C ALA A 67 -10.10 -16.20 -20.39
N SER A 68 -9.63 -16.18 -19.14
CA SER A 68 -10.49 -15.93 -17.97
C SER A 68 -11.19 -14.58 -18.12
N ARG A 69 -12.52 -14.58 -17.98
CA ARG A 69 -13.37 -13.39 -18.20
C ARG A 69 -13.45 -12.57 -16.92
N TRP A 70 -13.49 -11.24 -17.05
CA TRP A 70 -13.66 -10.31 -15.91
C TRP A 70 -14.90 -10.62 -15.06
N SER A 71 -15.92 -11.26 -15.62
CA SER A 71 -17.12 -11.70 -14.90
C SER A 71 -16.85 -12.79 -13.87
N GLU A 72 -15.85 -13.66 -14.07
CA GLU A 72 -15.50 -14.76 -13.15
C GLU A 72 -15.05 -14.23 -11.78
N ILE A 73 -14.56 -13.00 -11.71
CA ILE A 73 -14.20 -12.33 -10.44
C ILE A 73 -15.44 -12.16 -9.54
N LEU A 74 -16.64 -12.07 -10.12
CA LEU A 74 -17.90 -11.92 -9.37
C LEU A 74 -18.50 -13.27 -8.94
N GLU A 75 -17.93 -14.39 -9.38
CA GLU A 75 -18.38 -15.74 -9.01
C GLU A 75 -17.64 -16.23 -7.75
N GLU A 76 -18.28 -17.05 -6.91
CA GLU A 76 -17.59 -17.66 -5.76
C GLU A 76 -16.59 -18.74 -6.24
N PRO A 77 -15.38 -18.83 -5.66
CA PRO A 77 -14.93 -18.13 -4.45
C PRO A 77 -14.21 -16.78 -4.71
N HIS A 78 -13.98 -16.41 -5.97
CA HIS A 78 -13.20 -15.21 -6.33
C HIS A 78 -13.86 -13.91 -5.84
N SER A 79 -15.19 -13.86 -5.82
CA SER A 79 -15.97 -12.71 -5.36
C SER A 79 -15.62 -12.27 -3.94
N ARG A 80 -15.34 -13.23 -3.05
CA ARG A 80 -14.95 -12.94 -1.66
C ARG A 80 -13.58 -12.28 -1.58
N VAL A 81 -12.61 -12.80 -2.35
CA VAL A 81 -11.25 -12.24 -2.40
C VAL A 81 -11.28 -10.85 -3.03
N ALA A 82 -12.03 -10.69 -4.12
CA ALA A 82 -12.23 -9.42 -4.79
C ALA A 82 -12.89 -8.37 -3.88
N PHE A 83 -13.91 -8.77 -3.13
CA PHE A 83 -14.60 -7.89 -2.18
C PHE A 83 -13.68 -7.44 -1.04
N ILE A 84 -12.92 -8.37 -0.43
CA ILE A 84 -11.97 -8.04 0.64
C ILE A 84 -10.88 -7.10 0.11
N GLY A 85 -10.26 -7.44 -1.03
CA GLY A 85 -9.22 -6.63 -1.64
C GLY A 85 -9.71 -5.24 -2.04
N GLY A 86 -10.88 -5.17 -2.69
CA GLY A 86 -11.51 -3.90 -3.08
C GLY A 86 -11.86 -3.03 -1.88
N THR A 87 -12.43 -3.62 -0.83
CA THR A 87 -12.75 -2.90 0.42
C THR A 87 -11.48 -2.37 1.09
N LEU A 88 -10.42 -3.18 1.19
CA LEU A 88 -9.15 -2.75 1.75
C LEU A 88 -8.51 -1.62 0.94
N PHE A 89 -8.59 -1.67 -0.39
CA PHE A 89 -8.09 -0.60 -1.25
C PHE A 89 -8.84 0.71 -1.03
N VAL A 90 -10.17 0.64 -0.96
CA VAL A 90 -11.02 1.79 -0.68
C VAL A 90 -10.72 2.38 0.71
N LEU A 91 -10.62 1.54 1.75
CA LEU A 91 -10.26 1.97 3.10
C LEU A 91 -8.88 2.65 3.15
N GLN A 92 -7.90 2.13 2.39
CA GLN A 92 -6.57 2.73 2.30
C GLN A 92 -6.61 4.14 1.70
N GLN A 93 -7.47 4.38 0.68
CA GLN A 93 -7.63 5.71 0.11
C GLN A 93 -8.39 6.66 1.06
N PHE A 94 -9.43 6.17 1.73
CA PHE A 94 -10.18 6.97 2.72
C PHE A 94 -9.37 7.32 3.97
N ALA A 95 -8.32 6.57 4.28
CA ALA A 95 -7.34 6.97 5.27
C ALA A 95 -6.60 8.27 4.90
N GLY A 96 -6.74 8.79 3.67
CA GLY A 96 -6.31 10.15 3.33
C GLY A 96 -4.79 10.30 3.19
N ILE A 97 -4.05 9.20 3.05
CA ILE A 97 -2.57 9.21 2.99
C ILE A 97 -2.04 10.09 1.85
N ASN A 98 -2.73 10.10 0.70
CA ASN A 98 -2.37 10.95 -0.44
C ASN A 98 -2.52 12.44 -0.09
N GLY A 99 -3.54 12.80 0.70
CA GLY A 99 -3.71 14.17 1.18
C GLY A 99 -2.56 14.60 2.08
N VAL A 100 -2.15 13.73 3.01
CA VAL A 100 -1.00 13.98 3.89
C VAL A 100 0.29 14.14 3.08
N LEU A 101 0.56 13.23 2.15
CA LEU A 101 1.82 13.25 1.39
C LEU A 101 1.89 14.40 0.38
N TYR A 102 0.80 14.71 -0.34
CA TYR A 102 0.80 15.76 -1.35
C TYR A 102 0.68 17.17 -0.77
N PHE A 103 -0.06 17.33 0.32
CA PHE A 103 -0.31 18.65 0.91
C PHE A 103 0.48 18.90 2.20
N SER A 104 1.40 18.03 2.61
CA SER A 104 2.23 18.22 3.81
C SER A 104 2.95 19.56 3.82
N SER A 105 3.71 19.87 2.77
CA SER A 105 4.46 21.14 2.68
C SER A 105 3.52 22.36 2.78
N LEU A 106 2.42 22.33 2.03
CA LEU A 106 1.41 23.40 2.08
C LEU A 106 0.79 23.54 3.48
N THR A 107 0.52 22.42 4.14
CA THR A 107 -0.04 22.38 5.49
C THR A 107 0.93 22.99 6.48
N PHE A 108 2.21 22.58 6.45
CA PHE A 108 3.25 23.13 7.31
C PHE A 108 3.49 24.62 7.06
N GLN A 109 3.43 25.05 5.80
CA GLN A 109 3.53 26.47 5.45
C GLN A 109 2.37 27.28 6.06
N LYS A 110 1.15 26.75 6.03
CA LYS A 110 -0.04 27.43 6.58
C LYS A 110 0.00 27.60 8.10
N VAL A 111 0.62 26.65 8.82
CA VAL A 111 0.78 26.75 10.28
C VAL A 111 2.04 27.54 10.69
N GLY A 112 2.73 28.17 9.73
CA GLY A 112 3.86 29.05 10.00
C GLY A 112 5.21 28.36 10.19
N VAL A 113 5.37 27.10 9.79
CA VAL A 113 6.67 26.43 9.82
C VAL A 113 7.57 27.03 8.73
N GLU A 114 8.67 27.68 9.14
CA GLU A 114 9.60 28.37 8.23
C GLU A 114 10.15 27.43 7.14
N SER A 115 10.57 26.22 7.52
CA SER A 115 11.11 25.21 6.60
C SER A 115 10.09 24.11 6.27
N SER A 116 8.98 24.52 5.67
CA SER A 116 7.87 23.62 5.27
C SER A 116 8.31 22.44 4.40
N ALA A 117 9.26 22.67 3.48
CA ALA A 117 9.83 21.62 2.64
C ALA A 117 10.60 20.56 3.44
N LEU A 118 11.36 20.98 4.47
CA LEU A 118 12.11 20.07 5.33
C LEU A 118 11.16 19.28 6.25
N ALA A 119 10.10 19.90 6.76
CA ALA A 119 9.04 19.20 7.47
C ALA A 119 8.34 18.15 6.58
N SER A 120 8.04 18.51 5.32
CA SER A 120 7.51 17.58 4.33
C SER A 120 8.47 16.42 4.02
N LEU A 121 9.77 16.66 3.98
CA LEU A 121 10.77 15.60 3.81
C LEU A 121 10.73 14.60 4.97
N PHE A 122 10.61 15.09 6.21
CA PHE A 122 10.45 14.21 7.37
C PHE A 122 9.19 13.36 7.28
N VAL A 123 8.06 13.91 6.81
CA VAL A 123 6.85 13.11 6.57
C VAL A 123 7.14 11.97 5.57
N GLY A 124 7.87 12.26 4.49
CA GLY A 124 8.29 11.26 3.52
C GLY A 124 9.21 10.18 4.12
N LEU A 125 10.17 10.59 4.96
CA LEU A 125 11.07 9.68 5.66
C LEU A 125 10.33 8.80 6.66
N THR A 126 9.39 9.35 7.42
CA THR A 126 8.54 8.57 8.33
C THR A 126 7.69 7.56 7.57
N ASN A 127 7.13 7.93 6.40
CA ASN A 127 6.40 6.99 5.55
C ASN A 127 7.31 5.85 5.04
N PHE A 128 8.52 6.18 4.59
CA PHE A 128 9.49 5.17 4.15
C PHE A 128 9.91 4.24 5.29
N ALA A 129 10.22 4.79 6.47
CA ALA A 129 10.54 4.01 7.66
C ALA A 129 9.36 3.09 8.06
N GLY A 130 8.14 3.61 8.02
CA GLY A 130 6.92 2.84 8.27
C GLY A 130 6.76 1.66 7.30
N ALA A 131 7.07 1.86 6.02
CA ALA A 131 7.05 0.78 5.02
C ALA A 131 8.10 -0.30 5.32
N LEU A 132 9.31 0.07 5.74
CA LEU A 132 10.35 -0.89 6.15
C LEU A 132 9.93 -1.67 7.41
N CYS A 133 9.37 -0.98 8.41
CA CYS A 133 8.83 -1.65 9.59
C CYS A 133 7.71 -2.62 9.22
N ALA A 134 6.80 -2.22 8.32
CA ALA A 134 5.72 -3.08 7.85
C ALA A 134 6.26 -4.31 7.10
N LEU A 135 7.27 -4.15 6.23
CA LEU A 135 7.92 -5.25 5.54
C LEU A 135 8.56 -6.25 6.52
N TYR A 136 9.19 -5.77 7.59
CA TYR A 136 9.77 -6.65 8.60
C TYR A 136 8.69 -7.36 9.44
N LEU A 137 7.61 -6.66 9.79
CA LEU A 137 6.56 -7.18 10.67
C LEU A 137 5.57 -8.11 9.96
N ILE A 138 5.36 -7.95 8.65
CA ILE A 138 4.34 -8.70 7.91
C ILE A 138 4.60 -10.21 7.93
N ASP A 139 5.86 -10.61 7.84
CA ASP A 139 6.26 -12.03 7.85
C ASP A 139 6.24 -12.63 9.26
N ARG A 140 6.38 -11.80 10.29
CA ARG A 140 6.47 -12.23 11.70
C ARG A 140 5.12 -12.29 12.40
N GLU A 141 4.29 -11.26 12.25
CA GLU A 141 3.01 -11.13 12.97
C GLU A 141 1.80 -11.54 12.12
N GLY A 142 1.97 -11.55 10.79
CA GLY A 142 0.91 -11.79 9.83
C GLY A 142 0.14 -10.53 9.45
N ARG A 143 -0.49 -10.59 8.27
CA ARG A 143 -1.11 -9.45 7.58
C ARG A 143 -2.29 -8.84 8.34
N GLN A 144 -3.17 -9.68 8.88
CA GLN A 144 -4.41 -9.23 9.52
C GLN A 144 -4.16 -8.43 10.80
N LYS A 145 -3.24 -8.90 11.66
CA LYS A 145 -2.90 -8.21 12.91
C LYS A 145 -2.28 -6.84 12.61
N LEU A 146 -1.39 -6.79 11.62
CA LEU A 146 -0.75 -5.56 11.20
C LEU A 146 -1.78 -4.55 10.69
N LEU A 147 -2.71 -4.98 9.83
CA LEU A 147 -3.80 -4.13 9.32
C LEU A 147 -4.67 -3.57 10.46
N ILE A 148 -5.14 -4.43 11.36
CA ILE A 148 -5.98 -4.00 12.49
C ILE A 148 -5.21 -3.03 13.39
N GLY A 149 -3.96 -3.34 13.72
CA GLY A 149 -3.09 -2.48 14.52
C GLY A 149 -2.88 -1.11 13.88
N SER A 150 -2.60 -1.06 12.57
CA SER A 150 -2.45 0.19 11.82
C SER A 150 -3.71 1.04 11.84
N TYR A 151 -4.88 0.45 11.55
CA TYR A 151 -6.14 1.21 11.56
C TYR A 151 -6.53 1.67 12.97
N LEU A 152 -6.28 0.87 14.01
CA LEU A 152 -6.49 1.29 15.40
C LEU A 152 -5.59 2.48 15.77
N GLY A 153 -4.31 2.43 15.39
CA GLY A 153 -3.38 3.54 15.56
C GLY A 153 -3.80 4.79 14.79
N MET A 154 -4.35 4.62 13.59
CA MET A 154 -4.83 5.75 12.79
C MET A 154 -6.07 6.39 13.42
N VAL A 155 -7.01 5.58 13.93
CA VAL A 155 -8.19 6.07 14.65
C VAL A 155 -7.80 6.84 15.92
N SER A 156 -6.81 6.38 16.67
CA SER A 156 -6.36 7.09 17.87
C SER A 156 -5.74 8.45 17.55
N VAL A 157 -4.90 8.53 16.51
CA VAL A 157 -4.31 9.80 16.04
C VAL A 157 -5.39 10.76 15.54
N TYR A 158 -6.36 10.29 14.74
CA TYR A 158 -7.46 11.14 14.28
C TYR A 158 -8.33 11.66 15.42
N LYS A 159 -8.63 10.82 16.41
CA LYS A 159 -9.36 11.27 17.61
C LYS A 159 -8.60 12.34 18.36
N MET A 160 -7.29 12.16 18.55
CA MET A 160 -6.44 13.16 19.21
C MET A 160 -6.46 14.49 18.43
N PHE A 161 -6.31 14.44 17.10
CA PHE A 161 -6.36 15.63 16.26
C PHE A 161 -7.70 16.38 16.38
N ILE A 162 -8.82 15.66 16.34
CA ILE A 162 -10.16 16.23 16.49
C ILE A 162 -10.31 16.91 17.87
N VAL A 163 -9.87 16.26 18.95
CA VAL A 163 -9.93 16.84 20.30
C VAL A 163 -9.09 18.12 20.39
N SER A 164 -7.89 18.14 19.81
CA SER A 164 -7.06 19.36 19.76
C SER A 164 -7.77 20.50 19.05
N CYS A 165 -8.43 20.25 17.91
CA CYS A 165 -9.21 21.28 17.22
C CYS A 165 -10.40 21.80 18.04
N TYR A 166 -11.05 20.94 18.84
CA TYR A 166 -12.13 21.38 19.74
C TYR A 166 -11.62 22.26 20.88
N ILE A 167 -10.44 21.95 21.44
CA ILE A 167 -9.82 22.75 22.50
C ILE A 167 -9.45 24.14 21.97
N GLU A 168 -8.77 24.21 20.83
CA GLU A 168 -8.35 25.48 20.23
C GLU A 168 -9.55 26.37 19.89
N LYS A 169 -10.62 25.78 19.32
CA LYS A 169 -11.86 26.52 19.06
C LYS A 169 -12.49 27.07 20.35
N GLY A 170 -12.46 26.28 21.43
CA GLY A 170 -12.93 26.72 22.74
C GLY A 170 -12.13 27.89 23.32
N GLU A 171 -10.82 27.89 23.15
CA GLU A 171 -9.96 29.00 23.57
C GLU A 171 -10.23 30.27 22.74
N ILE A 172 -10.38 30.16 21.43
CA ILE A 172 -10.69 31.30 20.55
C ILE A 172 -12.05 31.92 20.93
N GLU A 173 -13.07 31.11 21.16
CA GLU A 173 -14.40 31.60 21.58
C GLU A 173 -14.38 32.24 22.99
N ALA A 174 -13.50 31.76 23.88
CA ALA A 174 -13.32 32.36 25.20
C ALA A 174 -12.64 33.74 25.12
N LEU A 175 -11.61 33.87 24.27
CA LEU A 175 -10.92 35.14 24.03
C LEU A 175 -11.84 36.19 23.40
N ASP A 176 -12.67 35.80 22.43
CA ASP A 176 -13.62 36.70 21.77
C ASP A 176 -14.72 37.19 22.73
N ARG A 177 -15.23 36.33 23.62
CA ARG A 177 -16.16 36.80 24.67
C ARG A 177 -15.53 37.82 25.61
N ASN A 178 -14.26 37.63 25.96
CA ASN A 178 -13.58 38.53 26.89
C ASN A 178 -13.28 39.89 26.24
N SER A 179 -12.91 39.93 24.95
CA SER A 179 -12.69 41.19 24.22
C SER A 179 -13.98 42.00 24.08
N VAL A 180 -15.11 41.35 23.79
CA VAL A 180 -16.44 42.01 23.70
C VAL A 180 -16.89 42.54 25.07
N SER A 181 -16.59 41.83 26.16
CA SER A 181 -16.89 42.31 27.52
C SER A 181 -16.08 43.55 27.89
N ILE A 182 -14.82 43.66 27.45
CA ILE A 182 -13.96 44.81 27.75
C ILE A 182 -14.39 46.04 26.94
N HIS A 183 -14.97 45.86 25.75
CA HIS A 183 -15.43 46.98 24.93
C HIS A 183 -16.81 47.54 25.32
N ASN A 184 -17.60 46.77 26.08
CA ASN A 184 -18.94 47.15 26.53
C ASN A 184 -19.01 47.60 28.01
N GLY A 185 -17.87 47.72 28.71
CA GLY A 185 -17.76 48.20 30.09
C GLY A 185 -17.08 49.55 30.16
#